data_AF-A0A8C1SIS7-F1
#
_entry.id   AF-A0A8C1SIS7-F1
#
_cell.length_a   1.000
_cell.length_b   1.000
_cell.length_c   1.000
_cell.angle_alpha   90.00
_cell.angle_beta   90.00
_cell.angle_gamma   90.00
#
_symmetry.space_group_name_H-M   'P 1'
#
loop_
_entity.id
_entity.type
_entity.pdbx_description
1 polymer ?
#
loop_
_entity_poly.entity_id
_entity_poly.type
_entity_poly.pdbx_seq_one_letter_code
_entity_poly.pdbx_strand_id
1 'polypeptide(L)'
;MADRNTRIAIVNHDKCKPKKCRQECKKSCPVVRMGKLCIEVTPQSKIVWISESLCIGCGICIKKCPFGALSIVNLPSNLEKETTHRYCANSFKLHRLPIPRPGEVLGLVGTNGIGKSTALKILAGKQKPNLGRFDAPPDWQEILAYFRGSELQNYFTKILEDDLKAIVKPQYVDQIPKTVKGSVGSILSRKDDTKTEELVCGQLDLLHLRERNVEDLSGGELQRFACAVVCIQRADIFMFDEPSSYLDVKQRLRAAITIRSLISPDRSEVPILNVSYKPQKISPKFKGSVRALLHDKIRDAYTHPQFVTDVMKPMQIESIIDQDVQNLSGGELQRVALALCLGKPADVYLIDEPSAYLDSEQRLMAARVIKRFILHAKKTAFVVEHDFIMATYLADRVIVFDGIPSRNTTANTPQTLLAGMNKFLSQLEITFRRDPNNFRPRINKLHSIKDVEQKKSGNYFFLDD
;
A
#
# COMPACT_ATOMS: atom_id res chain seq x y z
N MET A 1 19.46 11.69 29.44
CA MET A 1 18.22 12.22 30.05
C MET A 1 17.05 11.50 29.39
N ALA A 2 16.24 10.77 30.14
CA ALA A 2 15.13 10.01 29.56
C ALA A 2 14.10 10.96 28.94
N ASP A 3 13.74 10.73 27.67
CA ASP A 3 12.66 11.47 27.00
C ASP A 3 11.38 11.39 27.84
N ARG A 4 10.91 12.55 28.29
CA ARG A 4 9.83 12.66 29.27
C ARG A 4 8.49 12.56 28.54
N ASN A 5 8.06 11.35 28.18
CA ASN A 5 6.80 11.14 27.46
C ASN A 5 5.60 11.83 28.15
N THR A 6 4.98 12.79 27.47
CA THR A 6 3.77 13.49 27.90
C THR A 6 2.56 12.61 27.63
N ARG A 7 1.71 12.38 28.63
CA ARG A 7 0.50 11.57 28.50
C ARG A 7 -0.71 12.47 28.43
N ILE A 8 -1.39 12.50 27.28
CA ILE A 8 -2.57 13.33 27.07
C ILE A 8 -3.83 12.48 27.14
N ALA A 9 -4.83 12.95 27.88
CA ALA A 9 -6.16 12.35 27.89
C ALA A 9 -7.01 12.95 26.75
N ILE A 10 -7.57 12.08 25.92
CA ILE A 10 -8.50 12.42 24.83
C ILE A 10 -9.91 11.98 25.22
N VAL A 11 -10.89 12.81 24.88
CA VAL A 11 -12.31 12.56 25.14
C VAL A 11 -13.03 12.32 23.81
N ASN A 12 -13.73 11.19 23.71
CA ASN A 12 -14.62 10.90 22.59
C ASN A 12 -15.99 11.55 22.83
N HIS A 13 -16.36 12.51 21.99
CA HIS A 13 -17.59 13.30 22.12
C HIS A 13 -18.87 12.46 21.99
N ASP A 14 -18.88 11.43 21.13
CA ASP A 14 -20.09 10.62 20.88
C ASP A 14 -20.39 9.66 22.03
N LYS A 15 -19.33 9.16 22.68
CA LYS A 15 -19.44 8.22 23.80
C LYS A 15 -19.62 8.92 25.14
N CYS A 16 -19.19 10.18 25.27
CA CYS A 16 -19.25 10.90 26.53
C CYS A 16 -20.68 11.32 26.87
N LYS A 17 -21.24 10.77 27.95
CA LYS A 17 -22.59 11.11 28.43
C LYS A 17 -22.57 11.50 29.92
N PRO A 18 -22.18 12.75 30.27
CA PRO A 18 -22.04 13.22 31.66
C PRO A 18 -23.29 13.05 32.52
N LYS A 19 -24.48 13.18 31.93
CA LYS A 19 -25.79 12.97 32.59
C LYS A 19 -25.99 11.54 33.09
N LYS A 20 -25.48 10.54 32.37
CA LYS A 20 -25.74 9.11 32.64
C LYS A 20 -24.56 8.40 33.33
N CYS A 21 -23.38 9.03 33.41
CA CYS A 21 -22.16 8.39 33.92
C CYS A 21 -21.85 8.71 35.40
N ARG A 22 -22.70 9.47 36.11
CA ARG A 22 -22.47 9.95 37.49
C ARG A 22 -21.12 10.69 37.70
N GLN A 23 -20.52 11.17 36.62
CA GLN A 23 -19.20 11.83 36.57
C GLN A 23 -18.07 11.03 37.27
N GLU A 24 -18.06 9.70 37.12
CA GLU A 24 -17.05 8.83 37.77
C GLU A 24 -15.60 9.18 37.42
N CYS A 25 -15.36 9.76 36.23
CA CYS A 25 -14.04 10.26 35.83
C CYS A 25 -13.50 11.34 36.78
N LYS A 26 -14.35 12.26 37.26
CA LYS A 26 -13.97 13.32 38.21
C LYS A 26 -13.74 12.75 39.61
N LYS A 27 -14.64 11.88 40.09
CA LYS A 27 -14.56 11.27 41.44
C LYS A 27 -13.36 10.34 41.64
N SER A 28 -12.98 9.64 40.57
CA SER A 28 -11.90 8.65 40.60
C SER A 28 -10.53 9.24 40.27
N CYS A 29 -10.44 10.51 39.88
CA CYS A 29 -9.17 11.13 39.51
C CYS A 29 -8.35 11.49 40.78
N PRO A 30 -7.11 10.99 40.92
CA PRO A 30 -6.28 11.28 42.09
C PRO A 30 -5.92 12.78 42.17
N VAL A 31 -5.69 13.43 41.04
CA VAL A 31 -5.32 14.85 40.98
C VAL A 31 -6.47 15.75 41.47
N VAL A 32 -7.72 15.36 41.16
CA VAL A 32 -8.91 16.04 41.68
C VAL A 32 -9.09 15.79 43.18
N ARG A 33 -8.80 14.57 43.66
CA ARG A 33 -8.82 14.26 45.11
C ARG A 33 -7.78 15.05 45.90
N MET A 34 -6.67 15.43 45.27
CA MET A 34 -5.65 16.32 45.83
C MET A 34 -6.05 17.81 45.79
N GLY A 35 -7.28 18.15 45.36
CA GLY A 35 -7.80 19.52 45.35
C GLY A 35 -7.48 20.34 44.09
N LYS A 36 -6.86 19.74 43.06
CA LYS A 36 -6.53 20.44 41.80
C LYS A 36 -7.63 20.25 40.74
N LEU A 37 -7.91 21.27 39.95
CA LEU A 37 -8.92 21.24 38.88
C LEU A 37 -8.43 20.52 37.61
N CYS A 38 -8.15 19.22 37.73
CA CYS A 38 -7.71 18.40 36.58
C CYS A 38 -8.84 17.97 35.67
N ILE A 39 -10.03 17.68 36.21
CA ILE A 39 -11.20 17.24 35.44
C ILE A 39 -12.40 18.09 35.84
N GLU A 40 -12.96 18.79 34.86
CA GLU A 40 -14.14 19.62 35.02
C GLU A 40 -15.32 19.01 34.26
N VAL A 41 -16.36 18.68 35.00
CA VAL A 41 -17.60 18.15 34.46
C VAL A 41 -18.72 18.37 35.47
N THR A 42 -19.87 18.83 34.96
CA THR A 42 -21.13 18.89 35.71
C THR A 42 -22.18 17.99 35.03
N PRO A 43 -23.30 17.66 35.71
CA PRO A 43 -24.40 16.93 35.08
C PRO A 43 -25.02 17.67 33.88
N GLN A 44 -24.88 18.98 33.82
CA GLN A 44 -25.41 19.83 32.74
C GLN A 44 -24.43 19.95 31.57
N SER A 45 -23.13 19.72 31.80
CA SER A 45 -22.10 19.76 30.76
C SER A 45 -22.43 18.75 29.64
N LYS A 46 -22.27 19.19 28.39
CA LYS A 46 -22.36 18.31 27.22
C LYS A 46 -21.19 17.32 27.18
N ILE A 47 -20.00 17.74 27.65
CA ILE A 47 -18.79 16.93 27.67
C ILE A 47 -17.94 17.19 28.93
N VAL A 48 -17.04 16.26 29.25
CA VAL A 48 -15.99 16.44 30.25
C VAL A 48 -14.80 17.20 29.66
N TRP A 49 -14.26 18.16 30.41
CA TRP A 49 -13.00 18.83 30.09
C TRP A 49 -11.88 18.29 30.99
N ILE A 50 -10.71 18.05 30.42
CA ILE A 50 -9.55 17.53 31.16
C ILE A 50 -8.34 18.43 30.91
N SER A 51 -7.80 19.00 31.98
CA SER A 51 -6.59 19.82 31.92
C SER A 51 -5.38 18.98 31.48
N GLU A 52 -4.72 19.40 30.39
CA GLU A 52 -3.52 18.72 29.87
C GLU A 52 -2.30 18.96 30.78
N SER A 53 -2.20 20.14 31.40
CA SER A 53 -1.08 20.51 32.28
C SER A 53 -1.14 19.83 33.64
N LEU A 54 -2.36 19.59 34.18
CA LEU A 54 -2.56 18.97 35.48
C LEU A 54 -2.70 17.44 35.41
N CYS A 55 -3.00 16.89 34.23
CA CYS A 55 -3.19 15.45 34.06
C CYS A 55 -1.86 14.69 34.08
N ILE A 56 -1.70 13.80 35.05
CA ILE A 56 -0.52 12.93 35.17
C ILE A 56 -0.60 11.65 34.32
N GLY A 57 -1.69 11.45 33.56
CA GLY A 57 -1.85 10.29 32.68
C GLY A 57 -1.87 8.93 33.41
N CYS A 58 -2.50 8.85 34.59
CA CYS A 58 -2.59 7.62 35.40
C CYS A 58 -3.56 6.55 34.86
N GLY A 59 -4.46 6.91 33.93
CA GLY A 59 -5.41 5.97 33.30
C GLY A 59 -6.57 5.48 34.15
N ILE A 60 -6.70 5.95 35.39
CA ILE A 60 -7.77 5.54 36.30
C ILE A 60 -9.15 5.96 35.77
N CYS A 61 -9.25 7.18 35.22
CA CYS A 61 -10.50 7.70 34.65
C CYS A 61 -10.99 6.89 33.44
N ILE A 62 -10.10 6.23 32.68
CA ILE A 62 -10.46 5.35 31.57
C ILE A 62 -11.15 4.10 32.09
N LYS A 63 -10.50 3.40 33.03
CA LYS A 63 -10.99 2.14 33.61
C LYS A 63 -12.33 2.31 34.33
N LYS A 64 -12.59 3.51 34.87
CA LYS A 64 -13.82 3.83 35.59
C LYS A 64 -14.90 4.48 34.71
N CYS A 65 -14.61 4.77 33.44
CA CYS A 65 -15.60 5.35 32.53
C CYS A 65 -16.59 4.25 32.07
N PRO A 66 -17.89 4.35 32.39
CA PRO A 66 -18.86 3.31 32.02
C PRO A 66 -19.13 3.24 30.51
N PHE A 67 -18.79 4.30 29.76
CA PHE A 67 -19.01 4.39 28.31
C PHE A 67 -17.73 4.26 27.48
N GLY A 68 -16.57 4.03 28.12
CA GLY A 68 -15.28 3.98 27.42
C GLY A 68 -14.99 5.23 26.59
N ALA A 69 -15.42 6.40 27.08
CA ALA A 69 -15.33 7.67 26.36
C ALA A 69 -13.97 8.37 26.49
N LEU A 70 -13.06 7.83 27.30
CA LEU A 70 -11.76 8.42 27.59
C LEU A 70 -10.65 7.50 27.09
N SER A 71 -9.62 8.06 26.48
CA SER A 71 -8.39 7.36 26.11
C SER A 71 -7.17 8.17 26.53
N ILE A 72 -6.04 7.50 26.77
CA ILE A 72 -4.75 8.15 27.00
C ILE A 72 -3.86 7.83 25.83
N VAL A 73 -3.24 8.86 25.29
CA VAL A 73 -2.23 8.75 24.25
C VAL A 73 -0.90 9.17 24.86
N ASN A 74 0.11 8.32 24.67
CA ASN A 74 1.48 8.64 25.02
C ASN A 74 2.07 9.42 23.84
N LEU A 75 2.43 10.68 24.07
CA LEU A 75 3.11 11.52 23.10
C LEU A 75 4.56 11.74 23.57
N PRO A 76 5.54 11.66 22.67
CA PRO A 76 6.88 12.17 22.96
C PRO A 76 6.80 13.66 23.28
N SER A 77 7.50 14.11 24.33
CA SER A 77 7.47 15.50 24.80
C SER A 77 7.87 16.54 23.74
N ASN A 78 8.64 16.15 22.73
CA ASN A 78 9.05 17.03 21.64
C ASN A 78 7.93 17.35 20.63
N LEU A 79 6.85 16.55 20.57
CA LEU A 79 5.78 16.73 19.57
C LEU A 79 4.80 17.86 19.89
N GLU A 80 4.69 18.30 21.15
CA GLU A 80 3.79 19.41 21.51
C GLU A 80 4.20 20.72 20.83
N LYS A 81 5.51 20.96 20.68
CA LYS A 81 6.06 22.16 20.02
C LYS A 81 5.75 22.22 18.52
N GLU A 82 5.36 21.11 17.92
CA GLU A 82 5.15 20.98 16.46
C GLU A 82 3.67 20.80 16.09
N THR A 83 2.77 21.28 16.96
CA THR A 83 1.33 21.18 16.74
C THR A 83 0.90 22.10 15.60
N THR A 84 0.45 21.54 14.48
CA THR A 84 -0.01 22.29 13.31
C THR A 84 -1.48 22.69 13.44
N HIS A 85 -2.33 21.78 13.89
CA HIS A 85 -3.77 22.02 13.97
C HIS A 85 -4.44 21.24 15.10
N ARG A 86 -5.48 21.82 15.69
CA ARG A 86 -6.32 21.22 16.74
C ARG A 86 -7.77 21.67 16.59
N TYR A 87 -8.72 20.74 16.68
CA TYR A 87 -10.15 21.08 16.56
C TYR A 87 -10.74 21.68 17.84
N CYS A 88 -10.47 21.05 18.99
CA CYS A 88 -10.91 21.53 20.31
C CYS A 88 -10.08 20.94 21.46
N ALA A 89 -10.35 21.36 22.69
CA ALA A 89 -9.76 20.78 23.91
C ALA A 89 -9.98 19.25 23.97
N ASN A 90 -8.96 18.52 24.40
CA ASN A 90 -8.92 17.05 24.50
C ASN A 90 -9.36 16.26 23.26
N SER A 91 -9.21 16.85 22.06
CA SER A 91 -9.52 16.20 20.78
C SER A 91 -8.27 15.93 19.95
N PHE A 92 -8.49 15.49 18.71
CA PHE A 92 -7.45 15.23 17.73
C PHE A 92 -6.52 16.44 17.53
N LYS A 93 -5.21 16.18 17.61
CA LYS A 93 -4.12 17.11 17.28
C LYS A 93 -3.35 16.58 16.08
N LEU A 94 -3.12 17.45 15.10
CA LEU A 94 -2.23 17.17 13.98
C LEU A 94 -0.87 17.79 14.26
N HIS A 95 0.18 16.98 14.15
CA HIS A 95 1.55 17.41 14.33
C HIS A 95 2.31 17.31 13.01
N ARG A 96 3.08 18.35 12.68
CA ARG A 96 3.78 18.52 11.40
C ARG A 96 2.83 18.46 10.19
N LEU A 97 3.36 18.79 9.02
CA LEU A 97 2.69 18.56 7.74
C LEU A 97 3.68 17.95 6.77
N PRO A 98 3.21 17.08 5.86
CA PRO A 98 4.04 16.59 4.77
C PRO A 98 4.39 17.76 3.83
N ILE A 99 5.61 17.75 3.31
CA ILE A 99 6.09 18.77 2.38
C ILE A 99 5.81 18.29 0.95
N PRO A 100 4.98 19.01 0.17
CA PRO A 100 4.73 18.65 -1.22
C PRO A 100 5.92 19.06 -2.09
N ARG A 101 6.50 18.08 -2.80
CA ARG A 101 7.58 18.32 -3.78
C ARG A 101 7.05 18.18 -5.21
N PRO A 102 7.43 19.09 -6.12
CA PRO A 102 7.02 18.99 -7.52
C PRO A 102 7.71 17.79 -8.20
N GLY A 103 7.04 17.17 -9.17
CA GLY A 103 7.61 16.09 -9.97
C GLY A 103 7.61 14.70 -9.32
N GLU A 104 6.97 14.53 -8.15
CA GLU A 104 6.84 13.21 -7.49
C GLU A 104 5.47 13.02 -6.83
N VAL A 105 5.05 11.75 -6.65
CA VAL A 105 3.85 11.43 -5.84
C VAL A 105 4.27 11.27 -4.39
N LEU A 106 3.71 12.10 -3.52
CA LEU A 106 3.83 11.90 -2.08
C LEU A 106 2.71 10.99 -1.55
N GLY A 107 3.06 9.77 -1.16
CA GLY A 107 2.13 8.81 -0.56
C GLY A 107 1.94 9.03 0.95
N LEU A 108 0.69 9.23 1.39
CA LEU A 108 0.35 9.37 2.82
C LEU A 108 -0.31 8.09 3.35
N VAL A 109 0.44 7.30 4.12
CA VAL A 109 -0.02 6.02 4.69
C VAL A 109 -0.17 6.15 6.20
N GLY A 110 -1.29 5.67 6.74
CA GLY A 110 -1.57 5.71 8.17
C GLY A 110 -2.96 5.15 8.47
N THR A 111 -3.22 4.84 9.75
CA THR A 111 -4.52 4.35 10.21
C THR A 111 -5.61 5.41 10.03
N ASN A 112 -6.88 4.97 9.98
CA ASN A 112 -8.01 5.90 9.90
C ASN A 112 -8.06 6.78 11.17
N GLY A 113 -8.37 8.07 10.99
CA GLY A 113 -8.42 9.02 12.10
C GLY A 113 -7.07 9.60 12.55
N ILE A 114 -5.96 9.29 11.86
CA ILE A 114 -4.63 9.85 12.18
C ILE A 114 -4.42 11.28 11.64
N GLY A 115 -5.36 11.81 10.85
CA GLY A 115 -5.32 13.18 10.33
C GLY A 115 -4.89 13.37 8.88
N LYS A 116 -4.78 12.29 8.08
CA LYS A 116 -4.47 12.36 6.64
C LYS A 116 -5.35 13.39 5.93
N SER A 117 -6.67 13.24 6.03
CA SER A 117 -7.64 14.14 5.39
C SER A 117 -7.55 15.59 5.92
N THR A 118 -7.22 15.77 7.20
CA THR A 118 -6.98 17.12 7.77
C THR A 118 -5.73 17.75 7.18
N ALA A 119 -4.64 16.98 7.03
CA ALA A 119 -3.41 17.45 6.39
C ALA A 119 -3.66 17.86 4.92
N LEU A 120 -4.41 17.06 4.16
CA LEU A 120 -4.79 17.41 2.78
C LEU A 120 -5.62 18.71 2.73
N LYS A 121 -6.60 18.89 3.62
CA LYS A 121 -7.41 20.12 3.66
C LYS A 121 -6.58 21.36 3.96
N ILE A 122 -5.57 21.24 4.82
CA ILE A 122 -4.65 22.34 5.14
C ILE A 122 -3.75 22.66 3.95
N LEU A 123 -3.15 21.65 3.34
CA LEU A 123 -2.31 21.85 2.16
C LEU A 123 -3.12 22.38 0.98
N ALA A 124 -4.39 22.01 0.85
CA ALA A 124 -5.27 22.53 -0.19
C ALA A 124 -5.79 23.96 0.06
N GLY A 125 -5.38 24.61 1.15
CA GLY A 125 -5.88 25.93 1.53
C GLY A 125 -7.34 25.99 1.98
N LYS A 126 -8.08 24.86 1.99
CA LYS A 126 -9.49 24.79 2.41
C LYS A 126 -9.68 24.96 3.92
N GLN A 127 -8.63 24.69 4.70
CA GLN A 127 -8.65 24.81 6.15
C GLN A 127 -7.35 25.44 6.65
N LYS A 128 -7.45 26.59 7.29
CA LYS A 128 -6.30 27.29 7.85
C LYS A 128 -5.75 26.53 9.09
N PRO A 129 -4.42 26.32 9.20
CA PRO A 129 -3.83 25.74 10.40
C PRO A 129 -3.96 26.74 11.56
N ASN A 130 -4.17 26.23 12.77
CA ASN A 130 -4.39 27.10 13.94
C ASN A 130 -3.31 26.96 15.02
N LEU A 131 -2.25 26.20 14.74
CA LEU A 131 -1.09 26.04 15.62
C LEU A 131 -1.45 25.57 17.04
N GLY A 132 -2.55 24.81 17.17
CA GLY A 132 -3.08 24.35 18.45
C GLY A 132 -4.00 25.34 19.18
N ARG A 133 -4.13 26.58 18.70
CA ARG A 133 -4.99 27.64 19.24
C ARG A 133 -6.36 27.62 18.55
N PHE A 134 -7.34 26.95 19.15
CA PHE A 134 -8.68 26.82 18.57
C PHE A 134 -9.65 27.94 18.97
N ASP A 135 -9.46 28.59 20.13
CA ASP A 135 -10.32 29.68 20.59
C ASP A 135 -10.01 31.02 19.90
N ALA A 136 -8.72 31.27 19.63
CA ALA A 136 -8.22 32.45 18.93
C ALA A 136 -7.24 32.00 17.84
N PRO A 137 -7.74 31.59 16.66
CA PRO A 137 -6.89 31.09 15.58
C PRO A 137 -5.98 32.22 15.04
N PRO A 138 -4.67 31.96 14.84
CA PRO A 138 -3.70 32.94 14.40
C PRO A 138 -3.92 33.41 12.97
N ASP A 139 -3.39 34.59 12.61
CA ASP A 139 -3.38 35.09 11.24
C ASP A 139 -2.33 34.42 10.35
N TRP A 140 -2.49 34.55 9.03
CA TRP A 140 -1.56 33.95 8.07
C TRP A 140 -0.13 34.44 8.26
N GLN A 141 0.05 35.71 8.65
CA GLN A 141 1.38 36.27 8.97
C GLN A 141 2.06 35.49 10.12
N GLU A 142 1.30 35.14 11.15
CA GLU A 142 1.82 34.39 12.29
C GLU A 142 2.06 32.92 11.94
N ILE A 143 1.21 32.32 11.10
CA ILE A 143 1.42 30.97 10.56
C ILE A 143 2.71 30.91 9.73
N LEU A 144 2.94 31.88 8.85
CA LEU A 144 4.16 31.97 8.05
C LEU A 144 5.40 32.19 8.92
N ALA A 145 5.28 32.99 9.99
CA ALA A 145 6.35 33.15 10.97
C ALA A 145 6.66 31.85 11.71
N TYR A 146 5.64 31.05 12.04
CA TYR A 146 5.82 29.73 12.67
C TYR A 146 6.55 28.74 11.75
N PHE A 147 6.23 28.73 10.45
CA PHE A 147 6.91 27.88 9.47
C PHE A 147 8.20 28.48 8.91
N ARG A 148 8.69 29.59 9.47
CA ARG A 148 9.86 30.32 8.94
C ARG A 148 11.09 29.43 8.83
N GLY A 149 11.74 29.45 7.67
CA GLY A 149 12.93 28.63 7.39
C GLY A 149 12.62 27.18 7.00
N SER A 150 11.35 26.84 6.77
CA SER A 150 10.92 25.54 6.20
C SER A 150 10.39 25.70 4.78
N GLU A 151 10.40 24.62 3.99
CA GLU A 151 9.81 24.62 2.64
C GLU A 151 8.30 24.93 2.64
N LEU A 152 7.60 24.66 3.74
CA LEU A 152 6.17 24.96 3.91
C LEU A 152 5.88 26.47 3.94
N GLN A 153 6.84 27.31 4.35
CA GLN A 153 6.68 28.76 4.30
C GLN A 153 6.47 29.25 2.87
N ASN A 154 7.34 28.81 1.96
CA ASN A 154 7.25 29.14 0.53
C ASN A 154 5.95 28.60 -0.07
N TYR A 155 5.57 27.39 0.33
CA TYR A 155 4.33 26.76 -0.10
C TYR A 155 3.07 27.56 0.29
N PHE A 156 2.93 27.91 1.57
CA PHE A 156 1.78 28.68 2.04
C PHE A 156 1.75 30.11 1.47
N THR A 157 2.91 30.70 1.21
CA THR A 157 3.00 32.02 0.55
C THR A 157 2.39 31.95 -0.85
N LYS A 158 2.78 30.95 -1.65
CA LYS A 158 2.23 30.73 -3.00
C LYS A 158 0.73 30.43 -3.02
N ILE A 159 0.21 29.74 -1.99
CA ILE A 159 -1.24 29.53 -1.86
C ILE A 159 -1.97 30.84 -1.55
N LEU A 160 -1.38 31.71 -0.73
CA LEU A 160 -1.99 32.98 -0.32
C LEU A 160 -2.00 34.00 -1.47
N GLU A 161 -0.98 33.97 -2.33
CA GLU A 161 -0.86 34.77 -3.54
C GLU A 161 -1.73 34.22 -4.71
N ASP A 162 -2.43 33.10 -4.51
CA ASP A 162 -3.23 32.37 -5.52
C ASP A 162 -2.43 31.94 -6.77
N ASP A 163 -1.10 31.93 -6.65
CA ASP A 163 -0.14 31.46 -7.67
C ASP A 163 -0.15 29.93 -7.85
N LEU A 164 -0.84 29.23 -6.95
CA LEU A 164 -0.88 27.78 -6.93
C LEU A 164 -2.32 27.27 -6.83
N LYS A 165 -2.80 26.65 -7.91
CA LYS A 165 -4.14 26.07 -7.95
C LYS A 165 -4.11 24.62 -7.49
N ALA A 166 -4.73 24.33 -6.34
CA ALA A 166 -4.86 22.98 -5.79
C ALA A 166 -6.26 22.38 -6.04
N ILE A 167 -6.31 21.16 -6.58
CA ILE A 167 -7.55 20.39 -6.78
C ILE A 167 -7.54 19.17 -5.86
N VAL A 168 -8.68 18.90 -5.23
CA VAL A 168 -8.83 17.82 -4.25
C VAL A 168 -9.99 16.92 -4.62
N LYS A 169 -9.72 15.62 -4.80
CA LYS A 169 -10.74 14.57 -4.84
C LYS A 169 -11.28 14.35 -3.42
N PRO A 170 -12.60 14.52 -3.17
CA PRO A 170 -13.16 14.32 -1.84
C PRO A 170 -13.13 12.84 -1.41
N GLN A 171 -12.92 12.60 -0.11
CA GLN A 171 -12.88 11.26 0.48
C GLN A 171 -14.19 10.50 0.26
N TYR A 172 -15.32 11.11 0.63
CA TYR A 172 -16.66 10.52 0.51
C TYR A 172 -17.25 10.78 -0.87
N VAL A 173 -17.25 9.76 -1.72
CA VAL A 173 -17.85 9.86 -3.05
C VAL A 173 -19.37 9.88 -3.02
N ASP A 174 -20.00 9.32 -1.99
CA ASP A 174 -21.47 9.26 -1.84
C ASP A 174 -22.15 10.65 -1.75
N GLN A 175 -21.37 11.70 -1.50
CA GLN A 175 -21.88 13.09 -1.48
C GLN A 175 -21.88 13.75 -2.87
N ILE A 176 -21.15 13.18 -3.83
CA ILE A 176 -21.01 13.72 -5.19
C ILE A 176 -22.37 13.74 -5.92
N PRO A 177 -23.20 12.67 -5.91
CA PRO A 177 -24.48 12.67 -6.61
C PRO A 177 -25.48 13.69 -6.03
N LYS A 178 -25.33 14.06 -4.76
CA LYS A 178 -26.19 15.06 -4.11
C LYS A 178 -25.90 16.48 -4.58
N THR A 179 -24.68 16.73 -5.05
CA THR A 179 -24.18 18.06 -5.42
C THR A 179 -24.04 18.24 -6.93
N VAL A 180 -23.86 17.15 -7.68
CA VAL A 180 -23.64 17.17 -9.12
C VAL A 180 -24.71 16.34 -9.80
N LYS A 181 -25.53 17.01 -10.63
CA LYS A 181 -26.56 16.39 -11.47
C LYS A 181 -26.19 16.49 -12.94
N GLY A 182 -26.48 15.44 -13.70
CA GLY A 182 -26.25 15.38 -15.14
C GLY A 182 -25.58 14.08 -15.60
N SER A 183 -25.40 13.98 -16.92
CA SER A 183 -24.72 12.87 -17.57
C SER A 183 -23.20 12.97 -17.39
N VAL A 184 -22.54 11.83 -17.18
CA VAL A 184 -21.10 11.72 -16.99
C VAL A 184 -20.32 12.42 -18.10
N GLY A 185 -20.68 12.18 -19.36
CA GLY A 185 -20.01 12.78 -20.52
C GLY A 185 -20.12 14.31 -20.50
N SER A 186 -21.32 14.83 -20.27
CA SER A 186 -21.55 16.29 -20.25
C SER A 186 -20.72 16.99 -19.17
N ILE A 187 -20.53 16.35 -18.01
CA ILE A 187 -19.79 16.91 -16.88
C ILE A 187 -18.29 16.84 -17.14
N LEU A 188 -17.80 15.73 -17.71
CA LEU A 188 -16.39 15.58 -18.07
C LEU A 188 -15.99 16.60 -19.13
N SER A 189 -16.75 16.70 -20.22
CA SER A 189 -16.44 17.67 -21.29
C SER A 189 -16.53 19.13 -20.83
N ARG A 190 -17.43 19.44 -19.88
CA ARG A 190 -17.50 20.79 -19.27
C ARG A 190 -16.30 21.11 -18.37
N LYS A 191 -15.70 20.10 -17.74
CA LYS A 191 -14.61 20.26 -16.78
C LYS A 191 -13.23 19.94 -17.35
N ASP A 192 -13.14 19.49 -18.60
CA ASP A 192 -11.87 19.20 -19.25
C ASP A 192 -11.19 20.49 -19.72
N ASP A 193 -10.13 20.87 -19.00
CA ASP A 193 -9.28 22.01 -19.37
C ASP A 193 -8.09 21.57 -20.24
N THR A 194 -7.86 20.26 -20.34
CA THR A 194 -6.59 19.68 -20.81
C THR A 194 -6.70 18.88 -22.10
N LYS A 195 -7.93 18.67 -22.60
CA LYS A 195 -8.25 17.83 -23.76
C LYS A 195 -7.74 16.39 -23.60
N THR A 196 -7.71 15.88 -22.37
CA THR A 196 -7.28 14.51 -22.05
C THR A 196 -8.43 13.61 -21.63
N GLU A 197 -9.68 14.06 -21.77
CA GLU A 197 -10.89 13.30 -21.42
C GLU A 197 -10.87 11.87 -21.98
N GLU A 198 -10.67 11.69 -23.28
CA GLU A 198 -10.73 10.36 -23.91
C GLU A 198 -9.68 9.39 -23.36
N LEU A 199 -8.45 9.87 -23.16
CA LEU A 199 -7.36 9.08 -22.59
C LEU A 199 -7.69 8.66 -21.16
N VAL A 200 -8.10 9.60 -20.31
CA VAL A 200 -8.43 9.36 -18.90
C VAL A 200 -9.63 8.42 -18.78
N CYS A 201 -10.67 8.63 -19.60
CA CYS A 201 -11.85 7.76 -19.64
C CYS A 201 -11.53 6.35 -20.12
N GLY A 202 -10.63 6.20 -21.10
CA GLY A 202 -10.15 4.90 -21.56
C GLY A 202 -9.37 4.16 -20.47
N GLN A 203 -8.48 4.86 -19.75
CA GLN A 203 -7.68 4.26 -18.68
C GLN A 203 -8.53 3.87 -17.46
N LEU A 204 -9.49 4.70 -17.08
CA LEU A 204 -10.39 4.45 -15.95
C LEU A 204 -11.61 3.61 -16.32
N ASP A 205 -11.73 3.16 -17.56
CA ASP A 205 -12.82 2.32 -18.05
C ASP A 205 -14.20 2.96 -17.82
N LEU A 206 -14.32 4.22 -18.23
CA LEU A 206 -15.52 5.06 -18.13
C LEU A 206 -16.23 5.26 -19.47
N LEU A 207 -15.66 4.78 -20.58
CA LEU A 207 -16.19 4.98 -21.93
C LEU A 207 -17.64 4.48 -22.09
N HIS A 208 -17.97 3.35 -21.48
CA HIS A 208 -19.31 2.76 -21.51
C HIS A 208 -20.32 3.47 -20.57
N LEU A 209 -19.85 4.38 -19.71
CA LEU A 209 -20.66 5.09 -18.71
C LEU A 209 -20.97 6.53 -19.12
N ARG A 210 -20.53 6.95 -20.32
CA ARG A 210 -20.61 8.34 -20.78
C ARG A 210 -22.04 8.89 -20.82
N GLU A 211 -23.01 8.05 -21.19
CA GLU A 211 -24.43 8.41 -21.28
C GLU A 211 -25.21 8.23 -19.97
N ARG A 212 -24.61 7.62 -18.93
CA ARG A 212 -25.30 7.42 -17.65
C ARG A 212 -25.28 8.68 -16.80
N ASN A 213 -26.29 8.85 -15.95
CA ASN A 213 -26.33 9.92 -14.96
C ASN A 213 -25.43 9.58 -13.77
N VAL A 214 -24.87 10.61 -13.13
CA VAL A 214 -24.02 10.46 -11.93
C VAL A 214 -24.78 9.84 -10.76
N GLU A 215 -26.11 10.04 -10.68
CA GLU A 215 -26.97 9.48 -9.63
C GLU A 215 -27.14 7.96 -9.72
N ASP A 216 -26.99 7.39 -10.93
CA ASP A 216 -27.19 5.97 -11.21
C ASP A 216 -25.89 5.15 -11.10
N LEU A 217 -24.77 5.80 -10.77
CA LEU A 217 -23.46 5.17 -10.67
C LEU A 217 -23.31 4.40 -9.35
N SER A 218 -22.73 3.21 -9.45
CA SER A 218 -22.23 2.46 -8.28
C SER A 218 -21.05 3.18 -7.63
N GLY A 219 -20.73 2.85 -6.37
CA GLY A 219 -19.63 3.49 -5.64
C GLY A 219 -18.26 3.39 -6.35
N GLY A 220 -17.98 2.27 -7.02
CA GLY A 220 -16.76 2.09 -7.80
C GLY A 220 -16.74 2.91 -9.11
N GLU A 221 -17.88 3.05 -9.78
CA GLU A 221 -18.03 3.92 -10.96
C GLU A 221 -17.90 5.39 -10.59
N LEU A 222 -18.54 5.79 -9.49
CA LEU A 222 -18.51 7.14 -8.94
C LEU A 222 -17.10 7.54 -8.49
N GLN A 223 -16.36 6.60 -7.91
CA GLN A 223 -14.96 6.79 -7.54
C GLN A 223 -14.09 7.02 -8.78
N ARG A 224 -14.25 6.21 -9.83
CA ARG A 224 -13.52 6.37 -11.10
C ARG A 224 -13.87 7.69 -11.77
N PHE A 225 -15.15 8.07 -11.78
CA PHE A 225 -15.61 9.38 -12.25
C PHE A 225 -14.97 10.54 -11.46
N ALA A 226 -14.94 10.45 -10.13
CA ALA A 226 -14.32 11.48 -9.29
C ALA A 226 -12.82 11.64 -9.58
N CYS A 227 -12.09 10.53 -9.77
CA CYS A 227 -10.69 10.57 -10.18
C CYS A 227 -10.53 11.19 -11.57
N ALA A 228 -11.37 10.81 -12.54
CA ALA A 228 -11.32 11.35 -13.90
C ALA A 228 -11.50 12.87 -13.93
N VAL A 229 -12.51 13.38 -13.21
CA VAL A 229 -12.78 14.81 -13.10
C VAL A 229 -11.58 15.58 -12.57
N VAL A 230 -10.83 15.02 -11.62
CA VAL A 230 -9.62 15.68 -11.08
C VAL A 230 -8.47 15.63 -12.09
N CYS A 231 -8.30 14.54 -12.82
CA CYS A 231 -7.20 14.39 -13.79
C CYS A 231 -7.34 15.30 -15.03
N ILE A 232 -8.57 15.56 -15.48
CA ILE A 232 -8.84 16.37 -16.68
C ILE A 232 -8.76 17.89 -16.43
N GLN A 233 -8.72 18.31 -15.16
CA GLN A 233 -8.63 19.72 -14.80
C GLN A 233 -7.18 20.22 -14.81
N ARG A 234 -6.99 21.51 -15.13
CA ARG A 234 -5.67 22.16 -15.07
C ARG A 234 -5.42 22.72 -13.67
N ALA A 235 -4.40 22.19 -13.01
CA ALA A 235 -3.95 22.59 -11.68
C ALA A 235 -2.46 22.26 -11.49
N ASP A 236 -1.84 22.95 -10.53
CA ASP A 236 -0.45 22.75 -10.15
C ASP A 236 -0.31 21.62 -9.12
N ILE A 237 -1.35 21.42 -8.30
CA ILE A 237 -1.39 20.37 -7.29
C ILE A 237 -2.67 19.56 -7.39
N PHE A 238 -2.48 18.24 -7.42
CA PHE A 238 -3.55 17.25 -7.39
C PHE A 238 -3.47 16.47 -6.08
N MET A 239 -4.58 16.46 -5.34
CA MET A 239 -4.68 15.71 -4.09
C MET A 239 -5.78 14.66 -4.21
N PHE A 240 -5.41 13.41 -3.94
CA PHE A 240 -6.34 12.28 -3.99
C PHE A 240 -6.54 11.73 -2.58
N ASP A 241 -7.69 12.03 -1.96
CA ASP A 241 -8.07 11.42 -0.68
C ASP A 241 -8.80 10.09 -0.93
N GLU A 242 -8.17 9.00 -0.47
CA GLU A 242 -8.61 7.62 -0.66
C GLU A 242 -9.08 7.28 -2.10
N PRO A 243 -8.19 7.34 -3.11
CA PRO A 243 -8.55 7.08 -4.52
C PRO A 243 -8.90 5.61 -4.81
N SER A 244 -8.52 4.67 -3.94
CA SER A 244 -8.69 3.22 -4.15
C SER A 244 -9.96 2.64 -3.53
N SER A 245 -10.73 3.42 -2.77
CA SER A 245 -11.95 2.94 -2.09
C SER A 245 -12.99 2.49 -3.11
N TYR A 246 -13.72 1.41 -2.80
CA TYR A 246 -14.75 0.80 -3.66
C TYR A 246 -14.29 0.21 -5.00
N LEU A 247 -12.99 0.27 -5.31
CA LEU A 247 -12.43 -0.27 -6.55
C LEU A 247 -11.95 -1.72 -6.40
N ASP A 248 -12.10 -2.51 -7.47
CA ASP A 248 -11.45 -3.81 -7.61
C ASP A 248 -9.93 -3.67 -7.87
N VAL A 249 -9.19 -4.77 -7.83
CA VAL A 249 -7.72 -4.77 -7.97
C VAL A 249 -7.26 -4.17 -9.31
N LYS A 250 -7.93 -4.51 -10.42
CA LYS A 250 -7.58 -4.01 -11.77
C LYS A 250 -7.85 -2.51 -11.88
N GLN A 251 -8.99 -2.06 -11.37
CA GLN A 251 -9.39 -0.66 -11.33
C GLN A 251 -8.47 0.18 -10.43
N ARG A 252 -8.01 -0.35 -9.28
CA ARG A 252 -7.03 0.33 -8.43
C ARG A 252 -5.71 0.55 -9.14
N LEU A 253 -5.20 -0.46 -9.84
CA LEU A 253 -3.95 -0.35 -10.59
C LEU A 253 -4.08 0.68 -11.71
N ARG A 254 -5.19 0.65 -12.46
CA ARG A 254 -5.49 1.65 -13.49
C ARG A 254 -5.56 3.06 -12.91
N ALA A 255 -6.29 3.26 -11.82
CA ALA A 255 -6.36 4.56 -11.15
C ALA A 255 -4.98 5.05 -10.67
N ALA A 256 -4.14 4.18 -10.11
CA ALA A 256 -2.79 4.54 -9.69
C ALA A 256 -1.90 4.96 -10.89
N ILE A 257 -2.01 4.24 -12.01
CA ILE A 257 -1.29 4.57 -13.26
C ILE A 257 -1.76 5.91 -13.81
N THR A 258 -3.07 6.16 -13.86
CA THR A 258 -3.64 7.44 -14.32
C THR A 258 -3.28 8.60 -13.40
N ILE A 259 -3.26 8.41 -12.08
CA ILE A 259 -2.80 9.46 -11.15
C ILE A 259 -1.32 9.76 -11.37
N ARG A 260 -0.51 8.73 -11.62
CA ARG A 260 0.93 8.89 -11.88
C ARG A 260 1.22 9.61 -13.20
N SER A 261 0.33 9.53 -14.19
CA SER A 261 0.48 10.25 -15.46
C SER A 261 0.47 11.77 -15.31
N LEU A 262 -0.11 12.29 -14.22
CA LEU A 262 -0.18 13.74 -13.93
C LEU A 262 1.19 14.35 -13.60
N ILE A 263 2.20 13.54 -13.31
CA ILE A 263 3.55 14.00 -12.93
C ILE A 263 4.39 14.34 -14.16
N SER A 264 4.19 13.62 -15.26
CA SER A 264 4.94 13.82 -16.49
C SER A 264 4.47 15.12 -17.16
N PRO A 265 5.37 16.08 -17.48
CA PRO A 265 5.00 17.29 -18.21
C PRO A 265 4.45 16.98 -19.60
N ASP A 266 4.86 15.85 -20.18
CA ASP A 266 4.20 15.18 -21.30
C ASP A 266 3.15 14.20 -20.75
N ARG A 267 1.87 14.60 -20.74
CA ARG A 267 0.73 13.73 -20.35
C ARG A 267 0.52 12.52 -21.30
N SER A 268 1.38 12.40 -22.30
CA SER A 268 1.40 11.41 -23.37
C SER A 268 2.09 10.11 -22.98
N GLU A 269 3.03 10.10 -22.02
CA GLU A 269 3.79 8.90 -21.65
C GLU A 269 3.83 8.64 -20.15
N VAL A 270 2.96 7.73 -19.71
CA VAL A 270 3.18 6.94 -18.49
C VAL A 270 4.21 5.87 -18.84
N PRO A 271 5.24 5.59 -18.01
CA PRO A 271 5.99 4.36 -18.18
C PRO A 271 5.03 3.18 -18.07
N ILE A 272 4.73 2.56 -19.21
CA ILE A 272 3.96 1.34 -19.30
C ILE A 272 4.83 0.29 -18.63
N LEU A 273 4.48 -0.06 -17.40
CA LEU A 273 5.16 -1.13 -16.68
C LEU A 273 4.76 -2.42 -17.37
N ASN A 274 5.65 -2.93 -18.21
CA ASN A 274 5.37 -4.11 -19.01
C ASN A 274 5.43 -5.33 -18.09
N VAL A 275 4.35 -6.12 -18.07
CA VAL A 275 4.26 -7.31 -17.23
C VAL A 275 4.27 -8.55 -18.12
N SER A 276 5.21 -9.46 -17.86
CA SER A 276 5.19 -10.80 -18.45
C SER A 276 4.70 -11.79 -17.41
N TYR A 277 3.75 -12.65 -17.79
CA TYR A 277 3.14 -13.62 -16.89
C TYR A 277 3.25 -15.04 -17.42
N LYS A 278 3.73 -15.95 -16.58
CA LYS A 278 3.67 -17.40 -16.74
C LYS A 278 2.58 -17.96 -15.82
N PRO A 279 1.50 -18.55 -16.35
CA PRO A 279 0.43 -19.15 -15.54
C PRO A 279 0.81 -20.51 -14.95
N GLN A 280 0.17 -20.89 -13.84
CA GLN A 280 0.32 -22.21 -13.22
C GLN A 280 -0.07 -23.34 -14.19
N LYS A 281 -1.29 -23.29 -14.74
CA LYS A 281 -1.80 -24.29 -15.69
C LYS A 281 -1.42 -23.92 -17.12
N ILE A 282 -0.56 -24.71 -17.73
CA ILE A 282 -0.20 -24.58 -19.14
C ILE A 282 -1.00 -25.59 -19.95
N SER A 283 -1.61 -25.13 -21.03
CA SER A 283 -2.31 -25.99 -22.00
C SER A 283 -1.79 -25.67 -23.41
N PRO A 284 -1.47 -26.69 -24.22
CA PRO A 284 -0.96 -26.48 -25.57
C PRO A 284 -2.09 -26.11 -26.52
N LYS A 285 -2.51 -24.84 -26.49
CA LYS A 285 -3.58 -24.31 -27.37
C LYS A 285 -3.07 -23.90 -28.76
N PHE A 286 -1.77 -23.65 -28.88
CA PHE A 286 -1.16 -23.20 -30.13
C PHE A 286 -1.07 -24.37 -31.12
N LYS A 287 -1.47 -24.12 -32.38
CA LYS A 287 -1.37 -25.09 -33.47
C LYS A 287 -0.14 -24.75 -34.31
N GLY A 288 0.90 -25.57 -34.21
CA GLY A 288 2.16 -25.40 -34.93
C GLY A 288 3.38 -25.78 -34.08
N SER A 289 4.56 -25.60 -34.66
CA SER A 289 5.84 -25.93 -34.01
C SER A 289 6.24 -24.92 -32.94
N VAL A 290 7.12 -25.34 -32.03
CA VAL A 290 7.73 -24.45 -31.02
C VAL A 290 8.45 -23.28 -31.68
N ARG A 291 9.15 -23.52 -32.80
CA ARG A 291 9.81 -22.49 -33.61
C ARG A 291 8.83 -21.39 -34.03
N ALA A 292 7.68 -21.77 -34.56
CA ALA A 292 6.66 -20.82 -34.99
C ALA A 292 6.12 -20.01 -33.80
N LEU A 293 5.91 -20.65 -32.65
CA LEU A 293 5.45 -19.98 -31.43
C LEU A 293 6.48 -18.95 -30.89
N LEU A 294 7.76 -19.31 -30.88
CA LEU A 294 8.84 -18.41 -30.44
C LEU A 294 8.99 -17.22 -31.38
N HIS A 295 8.92 -17.46 -32.69
CA HIS A 295 8.98 -16.38 -33.69
C HIS A 295 7.76 -15.45 -33.63
N ASP A 296 6.57 -15.97 -33.32
CA ASP A 296 5.36 -15.15 -33.14
C ASP A 296 5.41 -14.27 -31.89
N LYS A 297 5.91 -14.81 -30.77
CA LYS A 297 5.82 -14.14 -29.46
C LYS A 297 7.05 -13.36 -29.04
N ILE A 298 8.24 -13.83 -29.41
CA ILE A 298 9.51 -13.32 -28.87
C ILE A 298 10.60 -13.22 -29.95
N ARG A 299 10.23 -12.86 -31.20
CA ARG A 299 11.15 -12.80 -32.35
C ARG A 299 12.49 -12.11 -32.04
N ASP A 300 12.42 -10.94 -31.40
CA ASP A 300 13.58 -10.11 -31.16
C ASP A 300 14.50 -10.72 -30.08
N ALA A 301 13.91 -11.31 -29.02
CA ALA A 301 14.67 -12.01 -27.99
C ALA A 301 15.26 -13.34 -28.49
N TYR A 302 14.51 -14.09 -29.29
CA TYR A 302 14.96 -15.36 -29.88
C TYR A 302 16.21 -15.19 -30.75
N THR A 303 16.34 -14.05 -31.43
CA THR A 303 17.48 -13.74 -32.29
C THR A 303 18.70 -13.26 -31.48
N HIS A 304 18.51 -12.84 -30.23
CA HIS A 304 19.56 -12.22 -29.42
C HIS A 304 20.53 -13.27 -28.83
N PRO A 305 21.86 -13.21 -29.12
CA PRO A 305 22.81 -14.24 -28.68
C PRO A 305 22.89 -14.45 -27.17
N GLN A 306 22.72 -13.39 -26.38
CA GLN A 306 22.71 -13.49 -24.92
C GLN A 306 21.49 -14.29 -24.43
N PHE A 307 20.30 -14.04 -25.01
CA PHE A 307 19.09 -14.76 -24.61
C PHE A 307 19.17 -16.24 -24.95
N VAL A 308 19.75 -16.56 -26.11
CA VAL A 308 20.01 -17.95 -26.50
C VAL A 308 20.95 -18.64 -25.50
N THR A 309 22.02 -17.96 -25.09
CA THR A 309 23.02 -18.50 -24.17
C THR A 309 22.51 -18.61 -22.73
N ASP A 310 21.76 -17.62 -22.25
CA ASP A 310 21.30 -17.55 -20.87
C ASP A 310 20.00 -18.32 -20.62
N VAL A 311 19.14 -18.45 -21.62
CA VAL A 311 17.80 -19.03 -21.47
C VAL A 311 17.62 -20.26 -22.38
N MET A 312 17.82 -20.14 -23.69
CA MET A 312 17.43 -21.21 -24.63
C MET A 312 18.28 -22.49 -24.49
N LYS A 313 19.61 -22.35 -24.42
CA LYS A 313 20.54 -23.48 -24.27
C LYS A 313 20.40 -24.17 -22.91
N PRO A 314 20.40 -23.47 -21.76
CA PRO A 314 20.23 -24.13 -20.47
C PRO A 314 18.86 -24.79 -20.30
N MET A 315 17.81 -24.25 -20.95
CA MET A 315 16.48 -24.87 -20.98
C MET A 315 16.37 -25.98 -22.05
N GLN A 316 17.43 -26.27 -22.81
CA GLN A 316 17.47 -27.23 -23.92
C GLN A 316 16.29 -27.09 -24.90
N ILE A 317 15.95 -25.86 -25.29
CA ILE A 317 14.85 -25.63 -26.23
C ILE A 317 15.24 -26.04 -27.66
N GLU A 318 16.53 -26.06 -27.99
CA GLU A 318 17.05 -26.43 -29.31
C GLU A 318 16.62 -27.84 -29.75
N SER A 319 16.51 -28.80 -28.82
CA SER A 319 16.11 -30.17 -29.14
C SER A 319 14.62 -30.33 -29.45
N ILE A 320 13.78 -29.41 -28.99
CA ILE A 320 12.31 -29.46 -29.13
C ILE A 320 11.77 -28.38 -30.07
N ILE A 321 12.64 -27.58 -30.69
CA ILE A 321 12.24 -26.39 -31.45
C ILE A 321 11.38 -26.73 -32.69
N ASP A 322 11.62 -27.89 -33.31
CA ASP A 322 10.91 -28.33 -34.50
C ASP A 322 9.71 -29.23 -34.20
N GLN A 323 9.48 -29.56 -32.93
CA GLN A 323 8.32 -30.35 -32.51
C GLN A 323 7.06 -29.49 -32.42
N ASP A 324 5.91 -30.12 -32.62
CA ASP A 324 4.60 -29.50 -32.41
C ASP A 324 4.31 -29.29 -30.93
N VAL A 325 3.79 -28.10 -30.58
CA VAL A 325 3.50 -27.71 -29.19
C VAL A 325 2.49 -28.66 -28.53
N GLN A 326 1.61 -29.28 -29.32
CA GLN A 326 0.61 -30.23 -28.84
C GLN A 326 1.20 -31.58 -28.43
N ASN A 327 2.39 -31.93 -28.93
CA ASN A 327 3.04 -33.20 -28.70
C ASN A 327 4.10 -33.14 -27.58
N LEU A 328 4.35 -31.95 -27.01
CA LEU A 328 5.32 -31.76 -25.94
C LEU A 328 4.87 -32.42 -24.64
N SER A 329 5.82 -32.99 -23.91
CA SER A 329 5.62 -33.40 -22.52
C SER A 329 5.37 -32.18 -21.61
N GLY A 330 4.82 -32.42 -20.42
CA GLY A 330 4.57 -31.35 -19.44
C GLY A 330 5.82 -30.55 -19.06
N GLY A 331 6.97 -31.22 -18.89
CA GLY A 331 8.24 -30.57 -18.57
C GLY A 331 8.83 -29.77 -19.73
N GLU A 332 8.72 -30.28 -20.97
CA GLU A 332 9.10 -29.53 -22.18
C GLU A 332 8.23 -28.28 -22.36
N LEU A 333 6.92 -28.45 -22.24
CA LEU A 333 5.95 -27.36 -22.34
C LEU A 333 6.20 -26.29 -21.26
N GLN A 334 6.56 -26.70 -20.05
CA GLN A 334 6.94 -25.80 -18.96
C GLN A 334 8.20 -24.99 -19.31
N ARG A 335 9.24 -25.63 -19.86
CA ARG A 335 10.48 -24.95 -20.29
C ARG A 335 10.21 -23.93 -21.41
N VAL A 336 9.36 -24.30 -22.39
CA VAL A 336 8.92 -23.38 -23.44
C VAL A 336 8.16 -22.18 -22.85
N ALA A 337 7.24 -22.42 -21.91
CA ALA A 337 6.49 -21.33 -21.26
C ALA A 337 7.39 -20.37 -20.46
N LEU A 338 8.43 -20.89 -19.79
CA LEU A 338 9.43 -20.06 -19.12
C LEU A 338 10.24 -19.23 -20.11
N ALA A 339 10.71 -19.82 -21.20
CA ALA A 339 11.42 -19.10 -22.25
C ALA A 339 10.54 -17.98 -22.87
N LEU A 340 9.27 -18.27 -23.14
CA LEU A 340 8.31 -17.28 -23.64
C LEU A 340 8.05 -16.15 -22.63
N CYS A 341 7.98 -16.47 -21.34
CA CYS A 341 7.79 -15.48 -20.29
C CYS A 341 9.00 -14.54 -20.23
N LEU A 342 10.22 -15.09 -20.15
CA LEU A 342 11.46 -14.32 -20.04
C LEU A 342 11.80 -13.54 -21.33
N GLY A 343 11.44 -14.07 -22.50
CA GLY A 343 11.71 -13.44 -23.79
C GLY A 343 10.80 -12.25 -24.13
N LYS A 344 9.68 -12.07 -23.42
CA LYS A 344 8.84 -10.89 -23.59
C LYS A 344 9.50 -9.68 -22.94
N PRO A 345 9.50 -8.50 -23.59
CA PRO A 345 10.00 -7.28 -22.99
C PRO A 345 9.09 -6.90 -21.81
N ALA A 346 9.62 -7.01 -20.59
CA ALA A 346 8.88 -6.71 -19.36
C ALA A 346 9.78 -6.09 -18.29
N ASP A 347 9.18 -5.25 -17.46
CA ASP A 347 9.78 -4.66 -16.27
C ASP A 347 9.57 -5.53 -15.04
N VAL A 348 8.42 -6.24 -15.01
CA VAL A 348 8.06 -7.17 -13.95
C VAL A 348 7.65 -8.51 -14.54
N TYR A 349 8.26 -9.58 -14.03
CA TYR A 349 7.92 -10.95 -14.38
C TYR A 349 7.09 -11.59 -13.26
N LEU A 350 5.97 -12.18 -13.61
CA LEU A 350 5.10 -12.92 -12.71
C LEU A 350 5.20 -14.39 -13.11
N ILE A 351 5.78 -15.22 -12.25
CA ILE A 351 6.07 -16.63 -12.56
C ILE A 351 5.37 -17.51 -11.53
N ASP A 352 4.34 -18.21 -11.98
CA ASP A 352 3.49 -19.04 -11.11
C ASP A 352 3.82 -20.52 -11.30
N GLU A 353 4.27 -21.16 -10.22
CA GLU A 353 4.76 -22.54 -10.15
C GLU A 353 5.68 -22.95 -11.32
N PRO A 354 6.89 -22.37 -11.41
CA PRO A 354 7.88 -22.78 -12.40
C PRO A 354 8.40 -24.21 -12.21
N SER A 355 8.30 -24.81 -11.02
CA SER A 355 8.72 -26.19 -10.72
C SER A 355 7.78 -27.30 -11.23
N ALA A 356 6.57 -26.95 -11.67
CA ALA A 356 5.58 -27.93 -12.12
C ALA A 356 6.10 -28.78 -13.30
N TYR A 357 5.88 -30.10 -13.23
CA TYR A 357 6.30 -31.10 -14.23
C TYR A 357 7.81 -31.21 -14.51
N LEU A 358 8.66 -30.47 -13.79
CA LEU A 358 10.11 -30.55 -13.90
C LEU A 358 10.68 -31.55 -12.88
N ASP A 359 11.73 -32.26 -13.28
CA ASP A 359 12.56 -33.06 -12.37
C ASP A 359 13.52 -32.19 -11.53
N SER A 360 14.28 -32.79 -10.61
CA SER A 360 15.17 -32.05 -9.72
C SER A 360 16.29 -31.29 -10.43
N GLU A 361 16.82 -31.81 -11.53
CA GLU A 361 17.90 -31.18 -12.28
C GLU A 361 17.35 -30.00 -13.09
N GLN A 362 16.24 -30.22 -13.79
CA GLN A 362 15.53 -29.21 -14.55
C GLN A 362 15.03 -28.05 -13.68
N ARG A 363 14.55 -28.33 -12.46
CA ARG A 363 14.17 -27.28 -11.49
C ARG A 363 15.36 -26.39 -11.12
N LEU A 364 16.51 -26.98 -10.81
CA LEU A 364 17.70 -26.21 -10.44
C LEU A 364 18.21 -25.38 -11.62
N MET A 365 18.22 -25.96 -12.82
CA MET A 365 18.58 -25.24 -14.04
C MET A 365 17.60 -24.10 -14.32
N ALA A 366 16.30 -24.33 -14.20
CA ALA A 366 15.28 -23.29 -14.37
C ALA A 366 15.45 -22.15 -13.35
N ALA A 367 15.68 -22.49 -12.07
CA ALA A 367 15.92 -21.51 -11.01
C ALA A 367 17.17 -20.66 -11.31
N ARG A 368 18.25 -21.29 -11.77
CA ARG A 368 19.49 -20.61 -12.18
C ARG A 368 19.26 -19.64 -13.33
N VAL A 369 18.55 -20.06 -14.37
CA VAL A 369 18.22 -19.24 -15.53
C VAL A 369 17.40 -18.02 -15.12
N ILE A 370 16.33 -18.24 -14.35
CA ILE A 370 15.44 -17.17 -13.88
C ILE A 370 16.26 -16.14 -13.07
N LYS A 371 17.02 -16.59 -12.06
CA LYS A 371 17.83 -15.69 -11.21
C LYS A 371 18.86 -14.91 -12.01
N ARG A 372 19.60 -15.60 -12.88
CA ARG A 372 20.65 -15.00 -13.72
C ARG A 372 20.04 -13.93 -14.64
N PHE A 373 18.98 -14.27 -15.35
CA PHE A 373 18.33 -13.36 -16.30
C PHE A 373 17.81 -12.10 -15.60
N ILE A 374 17.09 -12.25 -14.48
CA ILE A 374 16.54 -11.11 -13.72
C ILE A 374 17.67 -10.19 -13.22
N LEU A 375 18.76 -10.78 -12.71
CA LEU A 375 19.90 -10.03 -12.17
C LEU A 375 20.62 -9.24 -13.27
N HIS A 376 20.92 -9.88 -14.41
CA HIS A 376 21.60 -9.20 -15.53
C HIS A 376 20.73 -8.13 -16.18
N ALA A 377 19.45 -8.41 -16.39
CA ALA A 377 18.52 -7.47 -17.00
C ALA A 377 18.06 -6.36 -16.04
N LYS A 378 18.46 -6.43 -14.74
CA LYS A 378 18.05 -5.51 -13.66
C LYS A 378 16.52 -5.37 -13.58
N LYS A 379 15.81 -6.48 -13.71
CA LYS A 379 14.35 -6.55 -13.66
C LYS A 379 13.87 -7.05 -12.30
N THR A 380 12.57 -7.03 -12.07
CA THR A 380 11.94 -7.62 -10.88
C THR A 380 11.12 -8.84 -11.27
N ALA A 381 11.10 -9.86 -10.42
CA ALA A 381 10.17 -10.98 -10.57
C ALA A 381 9.47 -11.34 -9.27
N PHE A 382 8.21 -11.72 -9.38
CA PHE A 382 7.45 -12.40 -8.35
C PHE A 382 7.35 -13.87 -8.75
N VAL A 383 7.91 -14.74 -7.92
CA VAL A 383 7.88 -16.18 -8.13
C VAL A 383 7.01 -16.80 -7.05
N VAL A 384 5.98 -17.54 -7.47
CA VAL A 384 5.14 -18.35 -6.59
C VAL A 384 5.63 -19.78 -6.69
N GLU A 385 6.01 -20.35 -5.56
CA GLU A 385 6.58 -21.69 -5.48
C GLU A 385 6.07 -22.46 -4.27
N HIS A 386 5.96 -23.78 -4.47
CA HIS A 386 5.76 -24.76 -3.40
C HIS A 386 7.02 -25.58 -3.13
N ASP A 387 8.01 -25.56 -4.04
CA ASP A 387 9.29 -26.22 -3.85
C ASP A 387 10.24 -25.35 -3.01
N PHE A 388 10.59 -25.85 -1.83
CA PHE A 388 11.47 -25.18 -0.88
C PHE A 388 12.87 -24.86 -1.43
N ILE A 389 13.46 -25.79 -2.19
CA ILE A 389 14.82 -25.62 -2.73
C ILE A 389 14.80 -24.51 -3.79
N MET A 390 13.78 -24.52 -4.65
CA MET A 390 13.64 -23.52 -5.70
C MET A 390 13.36 -22.13 -5.11
N ALA A 391 12.44 -22.04 -4.14
CA ALA A 391 12.13 -20.79 -3.45
C ALA A 391 13.36 -20.17 -2.77
N THR A 392 14.13 -20.98 -2.03
CA THR A 392 15.34 -20.50 -1.34
C THR A 392 16.46 -20.10 -2.28
N TYR A 393 16.58 -20.75 -3.45
CA TYR A 393 17.59 -20.37 -4.44
C TYR A 393 17.25 -19.05 -5.14
N LEU A 394 15.97 -18.82 -5.45
CA LEU A 394 15.47 -17.68 -6.22
C LEU A 394 15.29 -16.41 -5.39
N ALA A 395 14.80 -16.52 -4.15
CA ALA A 395 14.28 -15.39 -3.42
C ALA A 395 15.34 -14.64 -2.60
N ASP A 396 15.39 -13.32 -2.76
CA ASP A 396 16.10 -12.42 -1.83
C ASP A 396 15.18 -12.00 -0.66
N ARG A 397 13.87 -11.91 -0.94
CA ARG A 397 12.81 -11.58 0.02
C ARG A 397 11.60 -12.50 -0.19
N VAL A 398 10.90 -12.80 0.89
CA VAL A 398 9.75 -13.71 0.88
C VAL A 398 8.50 -13.01 1.41
N ILE A 399 7.36 -13.27 0.77
CA ILE A 399 6.03 -12.90 1.25
C ILE A 399 5.35 -14.19 1.72
N VAL A 400 5.02 -14.27 3.00
CA VAL A 400 4.30 -15.41 3.57
C VAL A 400 2.81 -15.09 3.59
N PHE A 401 1.98 -16.03 3.13
CA PHE A 401 0.53 -15.94 3.21
C PHE A 401 0.03 -16.69 4.44
N ASP A 402 -0.72 -16.02 5.32
CA ASP A 402 -1.28 -16.58 6.54
C ASP A 402 -2.80 -16.73 6.42
N GLY A 403 -3.39 -17.71 7.11
CA GLY A 403 -4.84 -17.80 7.30
C GLY A 403 -5.41 -19.17 6.99
N ILE A 404 -6.74 -19.27 6.97
CA ILE A 404 -7.44 -20.53 6.74
C ILE A 404 -7.77 -20.62 5.24
N PRO A 405 -7.30 -21.68 4.53
CA PRO A 405 -7.66 -21.90 3.14
C PRO A 405 -9.16 -21.81 2.91
N SER A 406 -9.58 -21.17 1.82
CA SER A 406 -10.99 -20.97 1.46
C SER A 406 -11.83 -20.15 2.46
N ARG A 407 -11.24 -19.47 3.46
CA ARG A 407 -11.95 -18.55 4.37
C ARG A 407 -11.32 -17.17 4.43
N ASN A 408 -10.08 -17.08 4.87
CA ASN A 408 -9.37 -15.82 5.05
C ASN A 408 -7.88 -15.99 4.78
N THR A 409 -7.29 -15.05 4.06
CA THR A 409 -5.86 -15.08 3.74
C THR A 409 -5.28 -13.67 3.87
N THR A 410 -4.14 -13.57 4.53
CA THR A 410 -3.39 -12.32 4.76
C THR A 410 -2.02 -12.48 4.13
N ALA A 411 -1.72 -11.67 3.11
CA ALA A 411 -0.36 -11.56 2.59
C ALA A 411 0.45 -10.65 3.51
N ASN A 412 1.55 -11.15 4.06
CA ASN A 412 2.44 -10.35 4.89
C ASN A 412 3.27 -9.35 4.07
N THR A 413 3.85 -8.36 4.74
CA THR A 413 4.88 -7.52 4.09
C THR A 413 6.10 -8.36 3.70
N PRO A 414 6.82 -8.02 2.61
CA PRO A 414 8.04 -8.74 2.24
C PRO A 414 9.07 -8.74 3.38
N GLN A 415 9.52 -9.94 3.77
CA GLN A 415 10.51 -10.16 4.82
C GLN A 415 11.81 -10.68 4.21
N THR A 416 12.88 -10.70 5.01
CA THR A 416 14.11 -11.42 4.64
C THR A 416 13.82 -12.90 4.45
N LEU A 417 14.62 -13.58 3.62
CA LEU A 417 14.48 -15.02 3.37
C LEU A 417 14.41 -15.81 4.69
N LEU A 418 15.34 -15.59 5.63
CA LEU A 418 15.37 -16.30 6.91
C LEU A 418 14.09 -16.09 7.73
N ALA A 419 13.66 -14.84 7.90
CA ALA A 419 12.48 -14.51 8.70
C ALA A 419 11.19 -15.07 8.06
N GLY A 420 11.04 -14.91 6.74
CA GLY A 420 9.90 -15.43 6.00
C GLY A 420 9.82 -16.95 6.05
N MET A 421 10.94 -17.64 5.82
CA MET A 421 10.96 -19.11 5.86
C MET A 421 10.71 -19.65 7.26
N ASN A 422 11.28 -19.04 8.31
CA ASN A 422 10.98 -19.42 9.69
C ASN A 422 9.51 -19.23 10.03
N LYS A 423 8.90 -18.12 9.61
CA LYS A 423 7.48 -17.87 9.80
C LYS A 423 6.62 -18.92 9.07
N PHE A 424 6.91 -19.19 7.81
CA PHE A 424 6.19 -20.21 7.02
C PHE A 424 6.29 -21.62 7.64
N LEU A 425 7.51 -22.05 7.99
CA LEU A 425 7.74 -23.37 8.59
C LEU A 425 7.14 -23.51 9.99
N SER A 426 7.09 -22.43 10.76
CA SER A 426 6.44 -22.42 12.08
C SER A 426 4.94 -22.73 12.00
N GLN A 427 4.26 -22.27 10.94
CA GLN A 427 2.84 -22.53 10.72
C GLN A 427 2.56 -23.96 10.31
N LEU A 428 3.49 -24.57 9.58
CA LEU A 428 3.41 -25.97 9.19
C LEU A 428 3.86 -26.92 10.32
N GLU A 429 4.39 -26.40 11.42
CA GLU A 429 5.00 -27.17 12.52
C GLU A 429 6.09 -28.16 12.07
N ILE A 430 6.75 -27.86 10.94
CA ILE A 430 7.79 -28.69 10.31
C ILE A 430 9.13 -27.97 10.43
N THR A 431 10.19 -28.72 10.74
CA THR A 431 11.57 -28.20 10.76
C THR A 431 12.45 -28.90 9.72
N PHE A 432 13.44 -28.18 9.21
CA PHE A 432 14.44 -28.71 8.28
C PHE A 432 15.82 -28.72 8.92
N ARG A 433 16.61 -29.73 8.55
CA ARG A 433 18.06 -29.76 8.78
C ARG A 433 18.78 -29.83 7.43
N ARG A 434 19.96 -29.25 7.34
CA ARG A 434 20.86 -29.52 6.21
C ARG A 434 21.67 -30.78 6.50
N ASP A 435 21.85 -31.58 5.46
CA ASP A 435 22.81 -32.68 5.48
C ASP A 435 24.23 -32.10 5.38
N PRO A 436 25.16 -32.42 6.31
CA PRO A 436 26.50 -31.83 6.33
C PRO A 436 27.35 -32.19 5.11
N ASN A 437 27.03 -33.27 4.39
CA ASN A 437 27.86 -33.74 3.28
C ASN A 437 27.47 -33.11 1.94
N ASN A 438 26.18 -32.81 1.73
CA ASN A 438 25.66 -32.36 0.44
C ASN A 438 24.74 -31.13 0.54
N PHE A 439 24.62 -30.53 1.72
CA PHE A 439 23.83 -29.34 2.02
C PHE A 439 22.34 -29.45 1.64
N ARG A 440 21.85 -30.66 1.36
CA ARG A 440 20.47 -30.88 0.96
C ARG A 440 19.55 -30.68 2.17
N PRO A 441 18.45 -29.92 2.03
CA PRO A 441 17.45 -29.82 3.09
C PRO A 441 16.77 -31.18 3.27
N ARG A 442 16.78 -31.68 4.51
CA ARG A 442 16.08 -32.89 4.94
C ARG A 442 15.07 -32.51 6.01
N ILE A 443 13.85 -33.01 5.86
CA ILE A 443 12.80 -32.82 6.86
C ILE A 443 13.15 -33.59 8.13
N ASN A 444 12.92 -32.98 9.29
CA ASN A 444 13.07 -33.70 10.56
C ASN A 444 11.84 -34.57 10.83
N LYS A 445 12.07 -35.67 11.56
CA LYS A 445 10.96 -36.46 12.09
C LYS A 445 10.27 -35.64 13.18
N LEU A 446 8.93 -35.60 13.13
CA LEU A 446 8.09 -34.93 14.11
C LEU A 446 8.46 -35.38 15.53
N HIS A 447 8.63 -34.45 16.47
CA HIS A 447 8.99 -34.69 17.87
C HIS A 447 10.35 -35.36 18.11
N SER A 448 11.24 -35.39 17.11
CA SER A 448 12.64 -35.78 17.35
C SER A 448 13.36 -34.74 18.23
N ILE A 449 14.45 -35.15 18.88
CA ILE A 449 15.26 -34.26 19.74
C ILE A 449 15.63 -32.97 19.00
N LYS A 450 16.14 -33.10 17.76
CA LYS A 450 16.50 -31.96 16.90
C LYS A 450 15.30 -31.10 16.49
N ASP A 451 14.13 -31.69 16.23
CA ASP A 451 12.90 -30.94 15.92
C ASP A 451 12.47 -30.07 17.10
N VAL A 452 12.55 -30.61 18.33
CA VAL A 452 12.20 -29.88 19.56
C VAL A 452 13.20 -28.76 19.85
N GLU A 453 14.50 -29.00 19.67
CA GLU A 453 15.54 -27.98 19.83
C GLU A 453 15.38 -26.82 18.84
N GLN A 454 15.11 -27.13 17.56
CA GLN A 454 14.89 -26.13 16.53
C GLN A 454 13.61 -25.31 16.77
N LYS A 455 12.52 -25.97 17.19
CA LYS A 455 11.27 -25.27 17.59
C LYS A 455 11.49 -24.35 18.78
N LYS A 456 12.25 -24.77 19.79
CA LYS A 456 12.57 -23.94 20.97
C LYS A 456 13.44 -22.73 20.63
N SER A 457 14.39 -22.88 19.72
CA SER A 457 15.27 -21.79 19.28
C SER A 457 14.60 -20.84 18.27
N GLY A 458 13.47 -21.23 17.68
CA GLY A 458 12.80 -20.47 16.62
C GLY A 458 13.49 -20.55 15.26
N ASN A 459 14.50 -21.43 15.12
CA ASN A 459 15.30 -21.62 13.91
C ASN A 459 14.80 -22.86 13.17
N TYR A 460 13.79 -22.67 12.32
CA TYR A 460 13.21 -23.72 11.48
C TYR A 460 14.00 -23.93 10.19
N PHE A 461 14.77 -22.91 9.78
CA PHE A 461 15.60 -22.87 8.59
C PHE A 461 16.98 -22.25 8.91
N PHE A 462 18.01 -22.79 8.26
CA PHE A 462 19.39 -22.31 8.36
C PHE A 462 19.88 -21.88 6.97
N LEU A 463 20.40 -20.66 6.91
CA LEU A 463 21.22 -20.16 5.80
C LEU A 463 22.66 -20.24 6.27
N ASP A 464 23.54 -20.80 5.45
CA ASP A 464 24.98 -20.64 5.67
C ASP A 464 25.38 -19.26 5.10
N ASP A 465 26.38 -18.63 5.73
CA ASP A 465 27.04 -17.40 5.22
C ASP A 465 27.71 -17.63 3.86
#